data_AF-A0A7Y3DMJ6-F1
#
_entry.id   AF-A0A7Y3DMJ6-F1
#
_cell.length_a   1.000
_cell.length_b   1.000
_cell.length_c   1.000
_cell.angle_alpha   90.00
_cell.angle_beta   90.00
_cell.angle_gamma   90.00
#
_symmetry.space_group_name_H-M   'P 1'
#
loop_
_entity.id
_entity.type
_entity.pdbx_description
1 polymer ?
#
loop_
_entity_poly.entity_id
_entity_poly.type
_entity_poly.pdbx_seq_one_letter_code
_entity_poly.pdbx_strand_id
1 'polypeptide(L)' 'MANQYSVEIHRYISEKIAAAEKNKVRAQKQENRPSERYYAGQLLELTKIREYMAARIDLKTQKYY' A
#
# COMPACT_ATOMS: atom_id res chain seq x y z
N MET A 1 -10.83 17.69 11.56
CA MET A 1 -10.79 16.27 11.98
C MET A 1 -10.75 15.44 10.72
N ALA A 2 -9.79 14.52 10.58
CA ALA A 2 -9.81 13.56 9.47
C ALA A 2 -11.07 12.74 9.60
N ASN A 3 -11.64 12.43 8.44
CA ASN A 3 -12.65 11.40 8.37
C ASN A 3 -12.04 10.10 8.93
N GLN A 4 -12.66 9.52 9.97
CA GLN A 4 -12.22 8.27 10.60
C GLN A 4 -12.02 7.16 9.54
N TYR A 5 -12.90 7.12 8.54
CA TYR A 5 -12.79 6.20 7.41
C TYR A 5 -11.50 6.40 6.60
N SER A 6 -11.05 7.64 6.35
CA SER A 6 -9.77 7.88 5.66
C SER A 6 -8.61 7.31 6.47
N VAL A 7 -8.60 7.51 7.79
CA VAL A 7 -7.55 6.97 8.66
C VAL A 7 -7.52 5.45 8.62
N GLU A 8 -8.69 4.80 8.69
CA GLU A 8 -8.80 3.34 8.61
C GLU A 8 -8.36 2.80 7.24
N ILE A 9 -8.72 3.47 6.14
CA ILE A 9 -8.30 3.08 4.79
C ILE A 9 -6.78 3.22 4.64
N HIS A 10 -6.17 4.32 5.12
CA HIS A 10 -4.71 4.47 5.06
C HIS A 10 -3.98 3.42 5.88
N ARG A 11 -4.49 3.08 7.07
CA ARG A 11 -3.95 1.98 7.87
C ARG A 11 -4.02 0.65 7.12
N TYR A 12 -5.18 0.35 6.53
CA TYR A 12 -5.36 -0.86 5.74
C TYR A 12 -4.38 -0.92 4.55
N ILE A 13 -4.19 0.20 3.83
CA ILE A 13 -3.22 0.27 2.73
C ILE A 13 -1.79 0.05 3.25
N SER A 14 -1.40 0.67 4.36
CA SER A 14 -0.09 0.45 5.01
C SER A 14 0.14 -1.03 5.34
N GLU A 15 -0.86 -1.70 5.94
CA GLU A 15 -0.78 -3.13 6.26
C GLU A 15 -0.62 -4.00 5.00
N LYS A 16 -1.34 -3.67 3.92
CA LYS A 16 -1.23 -4.40 2.65
C LYS A 16 0.10 -4.18 1.95
N ILE A 17 0.66 -2.96 1.99
CA ILE A 17 1.99 -2.67 1.46
C ILE A 17 3.03 -3.50 2.22
N ALA A 18 3.03 -3.46 3.56
CA ALA A 18 3.98 -4.23 4.37
C ALA A 18 3.89 -5.75 4.11
N ALA A 19 2.66 -6.27 3.95
CA ALA A 19 2.45 -7.67 3.60
C ALA A 19 2.99 -8.02 2.21
N ALA A 20 2.72 -7.18 1.20
CA ALA A 20 3.18 -7.40 -0.17
C ALA A 20 4.71 -7.30 -0.28
N GLU A 21 5.36 -6.37 0.44
CA GLU A 21 6.82 -6.30 0.53
C GLU A 21 7.42 -7.57 1.12
N LYS A 22 6.89 -8.02 2.26
CA LYS A 22 7.33 -9.26 2.91
C LYS A 22 7.19 -10.46 1.98
N ASN A 23 6.07 -10.56 1.26
CA ASN A 23 5.81 -11.66 0.35
C ASN A 23 6.67 -11.60 -0.92
N LYS A 24 6.94 -10.40 -1.44
CA LYS A 24 7.89 -10.20 -2.55
C LYS A 24 9.28 -10.67 -2.16
N VAL A 25 9.78 -10.27 -0.99
CA VAL A 25 11.09 -10.71 -0.48
C VAL A 25 11.13 -12.23 -0.31
N ARG A 26 10.04 -12.84 0.18
CA ARG A 26 9.93 -14.30 0.27
C ARG A 26 9.98 -14.97 -1.11
N ALA A 27 9.25 -14.43 -2.10
CA ALA A 27 9.25 -14.96 -3.46
C ALA A 27 10.62 -14.84 -4.12
N GLN A 28 11.35 -13.75 -3.88
CA GLN A 28 12.73 -13.56 -4.33
C GLN A 28 13.67 -14.62 -3.76
N LYS A 29 13.59 -14.89 -2.44
CA LYS A 29 14.40 -15.94 -1.78
C LYS A 29 14.08 -17.35 -2.30
N GLN A 30 12.88 -17.57 -2.80
CA GLN A 30 12.43 -18.84 -3.36
C GLN A 30 12.63 -18.92 -4.88
N GLU A 31 13.22 -17.89 -5.50
CA GLU A 31 13.37 -17.77 -6.96
C GLU A 31 12.05 -17.87 -7.73
N ASN A 32 10.92 -17.61 -7.06
CA ASN A 32 9.58 -17.68 -7.65
C ASN A 32 9.26 -16.37 -8.38
N ARG A 33 9.70 -16.27 -9.63
CA ARG A 33 9.52 -15.09 -10.50
C ARG A 33 8.07 -14.69 -10.72
N PRO A 34 7.11 -15.62 -10.96
CA PRO A 34 5.69 -15.24 -11.06
C PRO A 34 5.16 -14.53 -9.82
N SER A 35 5.42 -15.08 -8.63
CA SER A 35 4.97 -14.47 -7.38
C SER A 35 5.69 -13.16 -7.09
N GLU A 36 6.99 -13.06 -7.38
CA GLU A 36 7.74 -11.80 -7.27
C GLU A 36 7.08 -10.68 -8.10
N ARG A 37 6.76 -10.97 -9.37
CA ARG A 37 6.10 -10.00 -10.27
C ARG A 37 4.70 -9.62 -9.80
N TYR A 38 3.93 -10.60 -9.32
CA TYR A 38 2.62 -10.36 -8.75
C TYR A 38 2.68 -9.38 -7.58
N TYR A 39 3.53 -9.63 -6.58
CA TYR A 39 3.66 -8.75 -5.42
C TYR A 39 4.25 -7.38 -5.79
N ALA A 40 5.11 -7.31 -6.81
CA ALA A 40 5.59 -6.03 -7.34
C ALA A 40 4.45 -5.20 -7.96
N GLY A 41 3.55 -5.83 -8.74
CA GLY A 41 2.36 -5.18 -9.27
C GLY A 41 1.42 -4.69 -8.17
N GLN A 42 1.15 -5.55 -7.18
CA GLN A 42 0.33 -5.19 -6.03
C GLN A 42 0.88 -3.98 -5.26
N LEU A 43 2.20 -3.91 -5.06
CA LEU A 43 2.85 -2.75 -4.41
C LEU A 43 2.66 -1.47 -5.21
N LEU A 44 2.79 -1.53 -6.54
CA LEU A 44 2.58 -0.38 -7.41
C LEU A 44 1.14 0.13 -7.31
N GLU A 45 0.15 -0.77 -7.37
CA GLU A 45 -1.27 -0.42 -7.26
C GLU A 45 -1.59 0.23 -5.92
N LEU A 46 -1.16 -0.38 -4.80
CA LEU A 46 -1.41 0.14 -3.46
C LEU A 46 -0.77 1.52 -3.25
N THR A 47 0.44 1.71 -3.76
CA THR A 47 1.14 3.01 -3.71
C THR A 47 0.38 4.06 -4.50
N LYS A 48 -0.09 3.71 -5.71
CA LYS A 48 -0.87 4.62 -6.56
C LYS A 48 -2.22 4.99 -5.95
N ILE A 49 -2.91 4.04 -5.32
CA ILE A 49 -4.15 4.32 -4.58
C ILE A 49 -3.85 5.29 -3.44
N ARG A 50 -2.79 5.06 -2.67
CA ARG A 50 -2.39 5.94 -1.56
C ARG A 50 -2.10 7.36 -2.02
N GLU A 51 -1.33 7.51 -3.11
CA GLU A 51 -1.03 8.80 -3.73
C GLU A 51 -2.30 9.50 -4.20
N TYR A 52 -3.21 8.77 -4.85
CA TYR A 52 -4.48 9.32 -5.31
C TYR A 52 -5.33 9.84 -4.14
N MET A 53 -5.43 9.06 -3.06
CA MET A 53 -6.15 9.47 -1.85
C MET A 53 -5.53 10.72 -1.23
N ALA A 54 -4.20 10.75 -1.08
CA ALA A 54 -3.47 11.91 -0.56
C ALA A 54 -3.68 13.18 -1.40
N ALA A 55 -3.77 13.04 -2.73
CA ALA A 55 -3.93 14.17 -3.63
C ALA A 55 -5.37 14.68 -3.76
N ARG A 56 -6.38 13.80 -3.62
CA ARG A 56 -7.76 14.08 -4.02
C ARG A 56 -8.81 13.97 -2.91
N ILE A 57 -8.56 13.15 -1.90
CA ILE A 57 -9.56 12.81 -0.86
C ILE A 57 -9.14 13.36 0.50
N ASP A 58 -7.85 13.25 0.82
CA ASP A 58 -7.34 13.61 2.13
C ASP A 58 -7.33 15.11 2.37
N LEU A 59 -7.64 15.49 3.60
CA LEU A 59 -7.42 16.85 4.08
C LEU A 59 -5.93 17.18 4.05
N LYS A 60 -5.55 18.22 3.32
CA LYS A 60 -4.16 18.71 3.19
C LYS A 60 -3.47 19.03 4.51
N THR A 61 -4.24 19.29 5.56
CA THR A 61 -3.75 19.61 6.91
C THR A 61 -3.46 18.37 7.76
N GLN A 62 -3.67 17.16 7.24
CA GLN A 62 -3.65 15.94 8.03
C GLN A 62 -2.68 14.90 7.45
N LYS A 63 -1.86 14.30 8.33
CA LYS A 63 -0.96 13.20 7.98
C LYS A 63 -1.62 11.86 8.31
N TYR A 64 -1.56 10.94 7.36
CA TYR A 64 -2.08 9.58 7.51
C TYR A 64 -0.88 8.62 7.47
N TYR A 65 -0.68 7.87 8.56
CA TYR A 65 0.44 6.94 8.73
C TYR A 65 -0.04 5.50 8.53
#